data_AF-A0A498MDY4-F1
#
_entry.id   AF-A0A498MDY4-F1
#
_cell.length_a   1.000
_cell.length_b   1.000
_cell.length_c   1.000
_cell.angle_alpha   90.00
_cell.angle_beta   90.00
_cell.angle_gamma   90.00
#
_symmetry.space_group_name_H-M   'P 1'
#
loop_
_entity.id
_entity.type
_entity.pdbx_description
1 polymer ?
#
loop_
_entity_poly.entity_id
_entity_poly.type
_entity_poly.pdbx_seq_one_letter_code
_entity_poly.pdbx_strand_id
1 'polypeptide(L)'
;MPNCLFPSKRRYFTVPSLDLDSLLSVKGKIRQEGLLDSHLKTNLDFSIQALEAFPASKRRGVSLTLEGERHLVRITAGTPVLSYMAHLGKNGPQLLQRTHSESRLTTSSLAESHFAGHHCRDELESCFEQAKKALADKTPSVLDHMELKITCGELHLTYSTHQPLHTLHIQPRRRVFLGKTLSLEKILQTKTHLEKCGEMRKDLLTCFQHLLQHSDQYQEENARIILQGDGEMLEFVTGRSDNHTTQYFIFTDAQNKAHSQRVQDMDLWEYD
;
A
#
# COMPACT_ATOMS: atom_id res chain seq x y z
N MET A 1 -5.64 -0.37 -36.42
CA MET A 1 -5.91 1.09 -36.41
C MET A 1 -4.76 1.77 -35.68
N PRO A 2 -4.10 2.79 -36.26
CA PRO A 2 -2.97 3.44 -35.61
C PRO A 2 -3.46 4.34 -34.47
N ASN A 3 -2.92 4.15 -33.27
CA ASN A 3 -3.11 5.04 -32.13
C ASN A 3 -2.49 6.41 -32.44
N CYS A 4 -3.31 7.37 -32.88
CA CYS A 4 -2.91 8.77 -32.94
C CYS A 4 -2.76 9.31 -31.51
N LEU A 5 -1.53 9.26 -30.98
CA LEU A 5 -1.11 9.97 -29.78
C LEU A 5 -1.07 11.48 -30.08
N PHE A 6 -2.21 12.16 -29.93
CA PHE A 6 -2.17 13.61 -29.79
C PHE A 6 -1.42 13.94 -28.48
N PRO A 7 -0.45 14.86 -28.49
CA PRO A 7 0.26 15.25 -27.29
C PRO A 7 -0.75 15.83 -26.29
N SER A 8 -0.86 15.20 -25.13
CA SER A 8 -1.72 15.64 -24.05
C SER A 8 -1.35 17.07 -23.66
N LYS A 9 -2.28 18.02 -23.84
CA LYS A 9 -2.06 19.42 -23.44
C LYS A 9 -1.84 19.46 -21.94
N ARG A 10 -0.65 19.90 -21.50
CA ARG A 10 -0.31 20.05 -20.08
C ARG A 10 -0.59 21.47 -19.62
N ARG A 11 -1.19 21.62 -18.43
CA ARG A 11 -1.37 22.91 -17.73
C ARG A 11 -0.71 22.83 -16.37
N TYR A 12 -0.01 23.88 -15.97
CA TYR A 12 0.75 23.94 -14.74
C TYR A 12 0.18 25.02 -13.81
N PHE A 13 -0.04 24.64 -12.56
CA PHE A 13 -0.48 25.52 -11.49
C PHE A 13 0.49 25.36 -10.31
N THR A 14 1.28 26.38 -10.03
CA THR A 14 2.17 26.37 -8.87
C THR A 14 1.41 26.81 -7.63
N VAL A 15 1.55 26.06 -6.54
CA VAL A 15 0.99 26.40 -5.23
C VAL A 15 2.10 26.54 -4.19
N PRO A 16 2.00 27.49 -3.25
CA PRO A 16 3.01 27.64 -2.21
C PRO A 16 3.05 26.40 -1.32
N SER A 17 1.88 25.78 -1.11
CA SER A 17 1.75 24.57 -0.31
C SER A 17 0.56 23.66 -0.70
N LEU A 18 0.64 22.39 -0.26
CA LEU A 18 -0.45 21.41 -0.28
C LEU A 18 -1.34 21.57 0.96
N ASP A 19 -1.96 22.74 1.06
CA ASP A 19 -3.04 22.99 2.01
C ASP A 19 -4.36 23.17 1.26
N LEU A 20 -5.45 23.06 2.02
CA LEU A 20 -6.81 23.18 1.52
C LEU A 20 -6.99 24.50 0.77
N ASP A 21 -6.53 25.61 1.33
CA ASP A 21 -6.74 26.95 0.76
C ASP A 21 -6.03 27.12 -0.59
N SER A 22 -4.78 26.68 -0.70
CA SER A 22 -4.01 26.74 -1.94
C SER A 22 -4.62 25.88 -3.04
N LEU A 23 -5.10 24.68 -2.69
CA LEU A 23 -5.76 23.79 -3.65
C LEU A 23 -7.15 24.28 -4.05
N LEU A 24 -7.93 24.85 -3.13
CA LEU A 24 -9.22 25.48 -3.44
C LEU A 24 -9.04 26.71 -4.34
N SER A 25 -7.98 27.50 -4.14
CA SER A 25 -7.62 28.61 -5.02
C SER A 25 -7.34 28.12 -6.44
N VAL A 26 -6.56 27.05 -6.61
CA VAL A 26 -6.31 26.43 -7.92
C VAL A 26 -7.58 25.87 -8.54
N LYS A 27 -8.42 25.17 -7.77
CA LYS A 27 -9.73 24.69 -8.23
C LYS A 27 -10.60 25.85 -8.75
N GLY A 28 -10.56 27.01 -8.10
CA GLY A 28 -11.19 28.24 -8.54
C GLY A 28 -10.67 28.73 -9.90
N LYS A 29 -9.35 28.77 -10.09
CA LYS A 29 -8.70 29.14 -11.37
C LYS A 29 -9.07 28.18 -12.50
N ILE A 30 -8.99 26.86 -12.26
CA ILE A 30 -9.38 25.82 -13.22
C ILE A 30 -10.85 26.01 -13.64
N ARG A 31 -11.74 26.35 -12.70
CA ARG A 31 -13.15 26.65 -12.98
C ARG A 31 -13.30 27.91 -13.84
N GLN A 32 -12.56 28.98 -13.55
CA GLN A 32 -12.59 30.23 -14.32
C GLN A 32 -12.12 30.03 -15.76
N GLU A 33 -11.16 29.12 -15.97
CA GLU A 33 -10.67 28.75 -17.30
C GLU A 33 -11.60 27.76 -18.05
N GLY A 34 -12.72 27.36 -17.45
CA GLY A 34 -13.67 26.42 -18.06
C GLY A 34 -13.16 24.99 -18.17
N LEU A 35 -12.15 24.62 -17.37
CA LEU A 35 -11.48 23.31 -17.43
C LEU A 35 -12.03 22.30 -16.41
N LEU A 36 -12.87 22.73 -15.47
CA LEU A 36 -13.33 21.90 -14.35
C LEU A 36 -14.54 21.04 -14.74
N ASP A 37 -14.30 19.85 -15.28
CA ASP A 37 -15.34 18.83 -15.44
C ASP A 37 -15.59 18.01 -14.16
N SER A 38 -16.57 17.09 -14.21
CA SER A 38 -16.94 16.25 -13.07
C SER A 38 -15.83 15.31 -12.61
N HIS A 39 -15.03 14.75 -13.52
CA HIS A 39 -13.96 13.81 -13.17
C HIS A 39 -12.76 14.54 -12.58
N LEU A 40 -12.35 15.65 -13.19
CA LEU A 40 -11.29 16.50 -12.66
C LEU A 40 -11.68 17.05 -11.28
N LYS A 41 -12.93 17.49 -11.11
CA LYS A 41 -13.44 17.90 -9.79
C LYS A 41 -13.30 16.79 -8.75
N THR A 42 -13.75 15.58 -9.07
CA THR A 42 -13.63 14.44 -8.15
C THR A 42 -12.18 14.11 -7.83
N ASN A 43 -11.28 14.11 -8.82
CA ASN A 43 -9.85 13.85 -8.59
C ASN A 43 -9.18 14.94 -7.76
N LEU A 44 -9.54 16.21 -7.95
CA LEU A 44 -9.06 17.32 -7.13
C LEU A 44 -9.57 17.21 -5.69
N ASP A 45 -10.86 16.94 -5.49
CA ASP A 45 -11.45 16.80 -4.16
C ASP A 45 -10.83 15.62 -3.40
N PHE A 46 -10.64 14.49 -4.09
CA PHE A 46 -9.92 13.34 -3.55
C PHE A 46 -8.45 13.66 -3.23
N SER A 47 -7.74 14.37 -4.11
CA SER A 47 -6.35 14.77 -3.86
C SER A 47 -6.27 15.67 -2.62
N ILE A 48 -7.17 16.63 -2.47
CA ILE A 48 -7.22 17.51 -1.30
C ILE A 48 -7.32 16.66 -0.01
N GLN A 49 -8.27 15.73 0.04
CA GLN A 49 -8.47 14.87 1.22
C GLN A 49 -7.28 13.95 1.48
N ALA A 50 -6.75 13.29 0.46
CA ALA A 50 -5.62 12.39 0.61
C ALA A 50 -4.34 13.11 1.08
N LEU A 51 -4.17 14.38 0.69
CA LEU A 51 -3.02 15.20 1.06
C LEU A 51 -3.10 15.77 2.48
N GLU A 52 -4.28 15.81 3.11
CA GLU A 52 -4.41 16.21 4.52
C GLU A 52 -3.63 15.28 5.46
N ALA A 53 -3.42 14.02 5.06
CA ALA A 53 -2.63 13.05 5.80
C ALA A 53 -1.10 13.25 5.65
N PHE A 54 -0.64 14.17 4.80
CA PHE A 54 0.79 14.26 4.47
C PHE A 54 1.60 14.96 5.56
N PRO A 55 2.87 14.57 5.79
CA PRO A 55 3.75 15.34 6.67
C PRO A 55 3.90 16.79 6.20
N ALA A 56 3.86 17.75 7.12
CA ALA A 56 3.97 19.19 6.81
C ALA A 56 5.23 19.53 6.01
N SER A 57 6.33 18.81 6.23
CA SER A 57 7.60 18.97 5.50
C SER A 57 7.47 18.70 3.99
N LYS A 58 6.53 17.85 3.58
CA LYS A 58 6.29 17.53 2.16
C LYS A 58 5.27 18.45 1.49
N ARG A 59 4.62 19.34 2.25
CA ARG A 59 3.54 20.17 1.71
C ARG A 59 4.04 21.44 1.05
N ARG A 60 5.34 21.73 0.94
CA ARG A 60 5.85 23.02 0.42
C ARG A 60 6.42 22.91 -1.00
N GLY A 61 6.37 24.03 -1.74
CA GLY A 61 7.03 24.15 -3.04
C GLY A 61 6.46 23.20 -4.08
N VAL A 62 5.13 23.10 -4.12
CA VAL A 62 4.43 22.06 -4.87
C VAL A 62 3.89 22.59 -6.19
N SER A 63 3.95 21.76 -7.23
CA SER A 63 3.30 22.05 -8.50
C SER A 63 2.17 21.06 -8.75
N LEU A 64 1.03 21.58 -9.20
CA LEU A 64 -0.08 20.79 -9.70
C LEU A 64 -0.05 20.90 -11.23
N THR A 65 0.11 19.76 -11.88
CA THR A 65 0.05 19.63 -13.33
C THR A 65 -1.22 18.88 -13.71
N LEU A 66 -2.03 19.49 -14.59
CA LEU A 66 -3.10 18.78 -15.27
C LEU A 66 -2.53 18.20 -16.56
N GLU A 67 -2.60 16.88 -16.71
CA GLU A 67 -2.15 16.20 -17.92
C GLU A 67 -3.35 15.64 -18.71
N GLY A 68 -3.40 16.01 -19.99
CA GLY A 68 -4.52 15.65 -20.86
C GLY A 68 -5.72 16.54 -20.63
N GLU A 69 -6.77 16.32 -21.41
CA GLU A 69 -7.88 17.28 -21.42
C GLU A 69 -8.81 17.15 -20.20
N ARG A 70 -8.80 16.03 -19.45
CA ARG A 70 -9.89 15.76 -18.48
C ARG A 70 -9.59 14.94 -17.21
N HIS A 71 -8.46 14.23 -17.04
CA HIS A 71 -8.47 13.10 -16.07
C HIS A 71 -7.27 12.89 -15.15
N LEU A 72 -6.16 13.63 -15.27
CA LEU A 72 -4.97 13.35 -14.48
C LEU A 72 -4.49 14.59 -13.74
N VAL A 73 -4.47 14.49 -12.40
CA VAL A 73 -3.89 15.50 -11.52
C VAL A 73 -2.56 14.97 -11.03
N ARG A 74 -1.46 15.59 -11.46
CA ARG A 74 -0.11 15.28 -11.01
C ARG A 74 0.37 16.35 -10.03
N ILE A 75 0.65 15.95 -8.80
CA ILE A 75 1.19 16.81 -7.76
C ILE A 75 2.67 16.47 -7.57
N THR A 76 3.56 17.45 -7.70
CA THR A 76 5.00 17.25 -7.50
C THR A 76 5.45 17.93 -6.21
N ALA A 77 5.93 17.17 -5.23
CA ALA A 77 6.22 17.69 -3.90
C ALA A 77 7.52 17.16 -3.30
N GLY A 78 8.20 18.02 -2.52
CA GLY A 78 9.37 17.66 -1.71
C GLY A 78 10.68 17.46 -2.48
N THR A 79 11.71 17.05 -1.73
CA THR A 79 13.04 16.69 -2.24
C THR A 79 13.43 15.31 -1.66
N PRO A 80 13.66 14.27 -2.49
CA PRO A 80 13.52 14.27 -3.95
C PRO A 80 12.05 14.50 -4.38
N VAL A 81 11.86 14.89 -5.63
CA VAL A 81 10.52 15.22 -6.17
C VAL A 81 9.66 13.96 -6.23
N LEU A 82 8.64 13.91 -5.39
CA LEU A 82 7.62 12.87 -5.43
C LEU A 82 6.46 13.31 -6.33
N SER A 83 6.12 12.49 -7.31
CA SER A 83 4.95 12.72 -8.17
C SER A 83 3.77 11.91 -7.67
N TYR A 84 2.68 12.57 -7.30
CA TYR A 84 1.42 11.93 -6.95
C TYR A 84 0.44 12.11 -8.09
N MET A 85 -0.17 11.03 -8.53
CA MET A 85 -1.06 11.00 -9.67
C MET A 85 -2.44 10.56 -9.21
N ALA A 86 -3.37 11.49 -9.15
CA ALA A 86 -4.77 11.18 -8.95
C ALA A 86 -5.44 10.94 -10.30
N HIS A 87 -6.13 9.80 -10.40
CA HIS A 87 -6.93 9.43 -11.57
C HIS A 87 -8.16 8.64 -11.13
N LEU A 88 -9.18 8.62 -11.98
CA LEU A 88 -10.40 7.87 -11.71
C LEU A 88 -10.22 6.42 -12.17
N GLY A 89 -10.02 5.51 -11.23
CA GLY A 89 -9.95 4.07 -11.46
C GLY A 89 -11.32 3.40 -11.46
N LYS A 90 -11.35 2.08 -11.70
CA LYS A 90 -12.58 1.28 -11.71
C LYS A 90 -13.35 1.31 -10.38
N ASN A 91 -12.63 1.51 -9.27
CA ASN A 91 -13.18 1.51 -7.91
C ASN A 91 -13.28 2.94 -7.34
N GLY A 92 -13.25 3.96 -8.19
CA GLY A 92 -13.18 5.36 -7.77
C GLY A 92 -11.78 5.97 -7.89
N PRO A 93 -11.59 7.18 -7.33
CA PRO A 93 -10.33 7.90 -7.41
C PRO A 93 -9.19 7.14 -6.72
N GLN A 94 -8.00 7.16 -7.32
CA GLN A 94 -6.82 6.51 -6.77
C GLN A 94 -5.63 7.46 -6.81
N LEU A 95 -4.84 7.49 -5.73
CA LEU A 95 -3.59 8.25 -5.66
C LEU A 95 -2.41 7.31 -5.88
N LEU A 96 -1.72 7.46 -7.01
CA LEU A 96 -0.51 6.71 -7.32
C LEU A 96 0.72 7.58 -7.04
N GLN A 97 1.59 7.14 -6.15
CA GLN A 97 2.87 7.80 -5.92
C GLN A 97 3.92 7.23 -6.88
N ARG A 98 4.63 8.09 -7.57
CA ARG A 98 5.69 7.75 -8.53
C ARG A 98 6.97 8.53 -8.25
N THR A 99 8.08 7.82 -8.29
CA THR A 99 9.43 8.39 -8.25
C THR A 99 10.21 7.87 -9.45
N HIS A 100 10.85 8.78 -10.18
CA HIS A 100 11.74 8.40 -11.29
C HIS A 100 13.18 8.36 -10.79
N SER A 101 13.84 7.21 -10.98
CA SER A 101 15.29 7.12 -10.85
C SER A 101 15.93 7.31 -12.22
N GLU A 102 16.97 8.14 -12.31
CA GLU A 102 17.52 8.59 -13.59
C GLU A 102 18.19 7.48 -14.42
N SER A 103 18.78 6.47 -13.77
CA SER A 103 19.54 5.44 -14.48
C SER A 103 19.33 4.04 -13.92
N ARG A 104 19.37 3.89 -12.60
CA ARG A 104 19.30 2.59 -11.93
C ARG A 104 18.46 2.67 -10.67
N LEU A 105 17.65 1.65 -10.43
CA LEU A 105 16.95 1.52 -9.15
C LEU A 105 17.87 0.84 -8.14
N THR A 106 18.23 1.54 -7.07
CA THR A 106 19.08 1.03 -6.00
C THR A 106 18.37 1.15 -4.65
N THR A 107 18.92 0.54 -3.61
CA THR A 107 18.43 0.73 -2.23
C THR A 107 18.49 2.20 -1.79
N SER A 108 19.44 2.99 -2.31
CA SER A 108 19.54 4.44 -2.09
C SER A 108 18.49 5.27 -2.86
N SER A 109 17.81 4.67 -3.85
CA SER A 109 16.67 5.31 -4.52
C SER A 109 15.42 5.32 -3.63
N LEU A 110 15.39 4.49 -2.58
CA LEU A 110 14.33 4.43 -1.59
C LEU A 110 14.66 5.38 -0.44
N ALA A 111 13.69 6.16 0.00
CA ALA A 111 13.79 6.94 1.23
C ALA A 111 12.62 6.62 2.14
N GLU A 112 12.85 6.51 3.44
CA GLU A 112 11.80 6.31 4.45
C GLU A 112 10.71 7.39 4.35
N SER A 113 11.13 8.62 4.03
CA SER A 113 10.21 9.72 3.81
C SER A 113 9.17 9.39 2.76
N HIS A 114 9.46 8.58 1.74
CA HIS A 114 8.49 8.16 0.71
C HIS A 114 7.31 7.35 1.27
N PHE A 115 7.50 6.72 2.43
CA PHE A 115 6.51 5.92 3.16
C PHE A 115 5.91 6.68 4.35
N ALA A 116 6.26 7.95 4.55
CA ALA A 116 5.78 8.72 5.69
C ALA A 116 4.24 8.83 5.72
N GLY A 117 3.64 8.53 6.87
CA GLY A 117 2.19 8.49 7.08
C GLY A 117 1.53 7.15 6.74
N HIS A 118 2.27 6.22 6.11
CA HIS A 118 1.77 4.89 5.83
C HIS A 118 1.88 3.97 7.06
N HIS A 119 0.77 3.32 7.40
CA HIS A 119 0.74 2.23 8.38
C HIS A 119 0.85 0.91 7.62
N CYS A 120 2.02 0.27 7.70
CA CYS A 120 2.26 -1.00 7.03
C CYS A 120 1.33 -2.08 7.57
N ARG A 121 0.75 -2.88 6.68
CA ARG A 121 -0.03 -4.08 7.06
C ARG A 121 0.83 -5.16 7.72
N ASP A 122 2.13 -5.06 7.52
CA ASP A 122 3.13 -5.95 8.09
C ASP A 122 3.88 -5.23 9.21
N GLU A 123 3.54 -5.55 10.46
CA GLU A 123 4.18 -4.97 11.65
C GLU A 123 5.58 -5.55 11.91
N LEU A 124 5.93 -6.67 11.26
CA LEU A 124 7.22 -7.34 11.46
C LEU A 124 8.27 -6.88 10.45
N GLU A 125 7.86 -6.61 9.21
CA GLU A 125 8.76 -6.13 8.16
C GLU A 125 8.08 -5.04 7.34
N SER A 126 8.53 -3.79 7.49
CA SER A 126 7.89 -2.67 6.82
C SER A 126 8.00 -2.77 5.29
N CYS A 127 7.10 -2.11 4.55
CA CYS A 127 7.20 -1.97 3.09
C CYS A 127 8.57 -1.46 2.63
N PHE A 128 9.18 -0.57 3.42
CA PHE A 128 10.49 0.01 3.13
C PHE A 128 11.60 -1.04 3.23
N GLU A 129 11.61 -1.83 4.30
CA GLU A 129 12.60 -2.90 4.48
C GLU A 129 12.42 -4.01 3.43
N GLN A 130 11.19 -4.43 3.16
CA GLN A 130 10.90 -5.39 2.09
C GLN A 130 11.39 -4.88 0.73
N ALA A 131 11.19 -3.58 0.44
CA ALA A 131 11.67 -2.96 -0.79
C ALA A 131 13.19 -2.93 -0.88
N LYS A 132 13.89 -2.57 0.20
CA LYS A 132 15.37 -2.57 0.21
C LYS A 132 15.93 -3.96 0.01
N LYS A 133 15.41 -4.95 0.74
CA LYS A 133 15.82 -6.34 0.63
C LYS A 133 15.59 -6.87 -0.79
N ALA A 134 14.39 -6.66 -1.33
CA ALA A 134 14.06 -7.15 -2.65
C ALA A 134 14.86 -6.49 -3.79
N LEU A 135 15.38 -5.27 -3.59
CA LEU A 135 16.34 -4.64 -4.52
C LEU A 135 17.77 -5.13 -4.32
N ALA A 136 18.19 -5.37 -3.07
CA ALA A 136 19.52 -5.90 -2.75
C ALA A 136 19.76 -7.29 -3.37
N ASP A 137 18.69 -8.08 -3.48
CA ASP A 137 18.74 -9.43 -4.05
C ASP A 137 18.76 -9.47 -5.60
N LYS A 138 18.72 -8.31 -6.27
CA LYS A 138 18.72 -8.24 -7.74
C LYS A 138 20.10 -7.97 -8.31
N THR A 139 20.36 -8.55 -9.48
CA THR A 139 21.58 -8.31 -10.23
C THR A 139 21.60 -6.88 -10.80
N PRO A 140 22.77 -6.24 -10.91
CA PRO A 140 22.88 -4.86 -11.39
C PRO A 140 22.24 -4.61 -12.77
N SER A 141 22.29 -5.58 -13.69
CA SER A 141 21.71 -5.45 -15.03
C SER A 141 20.18 -5.39 -15.03
N VAL A 142 19.52 -6.07 -14.09
CA VAL A 142 18.06 -6.02 -13.94
C VAL A 142 17.65 -4.64 -13.40
N LEU A 143 18.43 -4.06 -12.50
CA LEU A 143 18.15 -2.79 -11.82
C LEU A 143 18.13 -1.58 -12.77
N ASP A 144 18.81 -1.64 -13.92
CA ASP A 144 18.84 -0.57 -14.93
C ASP A 144 17.50 -0.46 -15.68
N HIS A 145 16.76 -1.56 -15.77
CA HIS A 145 15.50 -1.68 -16.52
C HIS A 145 14.36 -2.14 -15.61
N MET A 146 14.26 -1.58 -14.41
CA MET A 146 13.35 -2.05 -13.39
C MET A 146 12.23 -1.06 -13.07
N GLU A 147 11.05 -1.62 -12.83
CA GLU A 147 9.94 -0.98 -12.15
C GLU A 147 9.65 -1.74 -10.85
N LEU A 148 9.69 -1.05 -9.73
CA LEU A 148 9.29 -1.56 -8.42
C LEU A 148 7.91 -1.00 -8.06
N LYS A 149 6.93 -1.87 -7.92
CA LYS A 149 5.58 -1.55 -7.43
C LYS A 149 5.42 -2.03 -6.00
N ILE A 150 4.86 -1.19 -5.14
CA ILE A 150 4.54 -1.52 -3.76
C ILE A 150 3.06 -1.23 -3.55
N THR A 151 2.33 -2.23 -3.08
CA THR A 151 0.90 -2.12 -2.75
C THR A 151 0.67 -2.60 -1.32
N CYS A 152 0.28 -1.69 -0.43
CA CYS A 152 0.00 -2.02 0.97
C CYS A 152 -1.13 -1.14 1.51
N GLY A 153 -2.34 -1.70 1.64
CA GLY A 153 -3.52 -0.91 2.01
C GLY A 153 -3.76 0.22 1.00
N GLU A 154 -3.78 1.45 1.49
CA GLU A 154 -3.95 2.65 0.66
C GLU A 154 -2.64 3.06 -0.06
N LEU A 155 -1.49 2.58 0.40
CA LEU A 155 -0.20 2.91 -0.21
C LEU A 155 -0.05 2.21 -1.56
N HIS A 156 0.10 3.02 -2.61
CA HIS A 156 0.45 2.59 -3.97
C HIS A 156 1.66 3.39 -4.44
N LEU A 157 2.84 2.79 -4.35
CA LEU A 157 4.11 3.44 -4.67
C LEU A 157 4.80 2.72 -5.82
N THR A 158 5.26 3.47 -6.80
CA THR A 158 5.99 2.95 -7.96
C THR A 158 7.30 3.70 -8.14
N TYR A 159 8.39 2.96 -8.25
CA TYR A 159 9.68 3.46 -8.69
C TYR A 159 9.97 2.90 -10.07
N SER A 160 10.33 3.75 -11.03
CA SER A 160 10.60 3.28 -12.39
C SER A 160 11.88 3.95 -12.92
N THR A 161 12.71 3.17 -13.61
CA THR A 161 13.75 3.72 -14.49
C THR A 161 13.11 4.26 -15.78
N HIS A 162 13.91 4.89 -16.65
CA HIS A 162 13.39 5.50 -17.89
C HIS A 162 12.76 4.50 -18.86
N GLN A 163 13.27 3.25 -18.90
CA GLN A 163 12.79 2.18 -19.78
C GLN A 163 12.72 0.86 -18.99
N PRO A 164 11.67 0.66 -18.17
CA PRO A 164 11.53 -0.56 -17.40
C PRO A 164 11.17 -1.73 -18.32
N LEU A 165 11.93 -2.82 -18.22
CA LEU A 165 11.68 -4.11 -18.86
C LEU A 165 11.21 -5.18 -17.86
N HIS A 166 11.51 -4.98 -16.57
CA HIS A 166 11.17 -5.89 -15.49
C HIS A 166 10.28 -5.18 -14.48
N THR A 167 9.27 -5.87 -13.96
CA THR A 167 8.44 -5.38 -12.85
C THR A 167 8.61 -6.29 -11.64
N LEU A 168 9.00 -5.71 -10.51
CA LEU A 168 8.92 -6.34 -9.21
C LEU A 168 7.73 -5.76 -8.45
N HIS A 169 6.84 -6.62 -7.98
CA HIS A 169 5.70 -6.20 -7.18
C HIS A 169 5.86 -6.71 -5.75
N ILE A 170 5.88 -5.79 -4.80
CA ILE A 170 5.85 -6.06 -3.37
C ILE A 170 4.44 -5.81 -2.87
N GLN A 171 3.85 -6.88 -2.35
CA GLN A 171 2.57 -6.83 -1.64
C GLN A 171 2.79 -7.49 -0.28
N PRO A 172 3.06 -6.70 0.78
CA PRO A 172 3.33 -7.22 2.11
C PRO A 172 2.21 -8.12 2.61
N ARG A 173 2.59 -9.17 3.33
CA ARG A 173 1.64 -10.00 4.08
C ARG A 173 1.04 -9.17 5.21
N ARG A 174 -0.19 -9.48 5.62
CA ARG A 174 -0.77 -8.83 6.80
C ARG A 174 -0.32 -9.61 8.05
N ARG A 175 0.64 -9.05 8.79
CA ARG A 175 1.20 -9.66 10.01
C ARG A 175 1.09 -8.69 11.17
N VAL A 176 0.54 -9.15 12.28
CA VAL A 176 0.31 -8.36 13.48
C VAL A 176 1.04 -8.99 14.65
N PHE A 177 1.86 -8.19 15.33
CA PHE A 177 2.62 -8.65 16.48
C PHE A 177 1.80 -8.48 17.77
N LEU A 178 1.36 -9.60 18.34
CA LEU A 178 0.54 -9.60 19.56
C LEU A 178 1.33 -9.36 20.84
N GLY A 179 2.67 -9.46 20.80
CA GLY A 179 3.53 -9.36 21.98
C GLY A 179 4.04 -10.74 22.42
N LYS A 180 4.40 -10.89 23.70
CA LYS A 180 4.92 -12.17 24.23
C LYS A 180 3.87 -13.28 24.26
N THR A 181 2.61 -12.92 24.48
CA THR A 181 1.47 -13.83 24.59
C THR A 181 0.30 -13.34 23.73
N LEU A 182 -0.73 -14.17 23.59
CA LEU A 182 -1.96 -13.81 22.88
C LEU A 182 -2.62 -12.58 23.52
N SER A 183 -2.76 -11.49 22.76
CA SER A 183 -3.45 -10.28 23.20
C SER A 183 -4.82 -10.17 22.53
N LEU A 184 -5.88 -10.51 23.27
CA LEU A 184 -7.26 -10.37 22.79
C LEU A 184 -7.59 -8.91 22.44
N GLU A 185 -7.05 -7.96 23.18
CA GLU A 185 -7.20 -6.54 22.89
C GLU A 185 -6.68 -6.21 21.49
N LYS A 186 -5.45 -6.61 21.16
CA LYS A 186 -4.87 -6.38 19.83
C LYS A 186 -5.65 -7.10 18.73
N ILE A 187 -6.09 -8.34 18.97
CA ILE A 187 -6.92 -9.08 18.00
C ILE A 187 -8.21 -8.30 17.71
N LEU A 188 -8.88 -7.78 18.75
CA LEU A 188 -10.10 -6.99 18.62
C LEU A 188 -9.84 -5.63 17.95
N GLN A 189 -8.70 -4.99 18.24
CA GLN A 189 -8.28 -3.76 17.57
C GLN A 189 -8.05 -4.01 16.06
N THR A 190 -7.34 -5.08 15.69
CA THR A 190 -7.15 -5.48 14.29
C THR A 190 -8.48 -5.78 13.62
N LYS A 191 -9.37 -6.54 14.26
CA LYS A 191 -10.73 -6.80 13.75
C LYS A 191 -11.48 -5.51 13.47
N THR A 192 -11.53 -4.61 14.46
CA THR A 192 -12.23 -3.33 14.36
C THR A 192 -11.64 -2.45 13.27
N HIS A 193 -10.32 -2.45 13.11
CA HIS A 193 -9.64 -1.70 12.05
C HIS A 193 -10.03 -2.23 10.67
N LEU A 194 -9.99 -3.54 10.45
CA LEU A 194 -10.39 -4.16 9.20
C LEU A 194 -11.87 -3.91 8.86
N GLU A 195 -12.75 -3.90 9.86
CA GLU A 195 -14.16 -3.52 9.69
C GLU A 195 -14.31 -2.07 9.24
N LYS A 196 -13.59 -1.13 9.88
CA LYS A 196 -13.61 0.29 9.51
C LYS A 196 -13.07 0.55 8.10
N CYS A 197 -12.04 -0.18 7.68
CA CYS A 197 -11.44 -0.07 6.36
C CYS A 197 -12.19 -0.86 5.27
N GLY A 198 -13.27 -1.57 5.61
CA GLY A 198 -14.03 -2.40 4.66
C GLY A 198 -13.26 -3.64 4.16
N GLU A 199 -12.19 -4.02 4.85
CA GLU A 199 -11.34 -5.17 4.53
C GLU A 199 -11.81 -6.45 5.25
N MET A 200 -12.69 -6.31 6.25
CA MET A 200 -13.33 -7.44 6.93
C MET A 200 -14.45 -8.03 6.07
N ARG A 201 -14.11 -9.07 5.30
CA ARG A 201 -15.08 -9.87 4.53
C ARG A 201 -15.63 -11.03 5.36
N LYS A 202 -16.64 -11.73 4.81
CA LYS A 202 -17.46 -12.71 5.55
C LYS A 202 -16.65 -13.90 6.06
N ASP A 203 -15.77 -14.45 5.24
CA ASP A 203 -15.00 -15.63 5.58
C ASP A 203 -13.90 -15.25 6.59
N LEU A 204 -13.20 -14.13 6.36
CA LEU A 204 -12.23 -13.62 7.34
C LEU A 204 -12.88 -13.30 8.70
N LEU A 205 -14.09 -12.72 8.71
CA LEU A 205 -14.85 -12.47 9.94
C LEU A 205 -15.17 -13.79 10.66
N THR A 206 -15.49 -14.85 9.92
CA THR A 206 -15.74 -16.17 10.49
C THR A 206 -14.48 -16.74 11.12
N CYS A 207 -13.30 -16.58 10.50
CA CYS A 207 -12.01 -16.94 11.11
C CYS A 207 -11.78 -16.18 12.44
N PHE A 208 -12.06 -14.88 12.46
CA PHE A 208 -11.96 -14.07 13.69
C PHE A 208 -12.90 -14.55 14.79
N GLN A 209 -14.15 -14.85 14.46
CA GLN A 209 -15.11 -15.38 15.43
C GLN A 209 -14.65 -16.71 16.01
N HIS A 210 -14.12 -17.61 15.17
CA HIS A 210 -13.55 -18.87 15.63
C HIS A 210 -12.36 -18.64 16.58
N LEU A 211 -11.41 -17.80 16.19
CA LEU A 211 -10.24 -17.45 17.01
C LEU A 211 -10.65 -16.91 18.39
N LEU A 212 -11.65 -16.03 18.43
CA LEU A 212 -12.12 -15.43 19.69
C LEU A 212 -12.88 -16.44 20.56
N GLN A 213 -13.66 -17.34 19.97
CA GLN A 213 -14.40 -18.38 20.69
C GLN A 213 -13.49 -19.43 21.33
N HIS A 214 -12.34 -19.72 20.71
CA HIS A 214 -11.41 -20.77 21.13
C HIS A 214 -10.05 -20.21 21.56
N SER A 215 -10.03 -18.97 22.06
CA SER A 215 -8.79 -18.24 22.36
C SER A 215 -7.90 -18.90 23.42
N ASP A 216 -8.49 -19.74 24.26
CA ASP A 216 -7.82 -20.58 25.25
C ASP A 216 -6.92 -21.65 24.63
N GLN A 217 -7.16 -22.04 23.37
CA GLN A 217 -6.37 -23.04 22.65
C GLN A 217 -5.06 -22.48 22.07
N TYR A 218 -4.87 -21.16 22.09
CA TYR A 218 -3.75 -20.46 21.45
C TYR A 218 -2.86 -19.69 22.45
N GLN A 219 -2.75 -20.19 23.68
CA GLN A 219 -2.00 -19.54 24.77
C GLN A 219 -0.48 -19.81 24.74
N GLU A 220 0.01 -20.44 23.68
CA GLU A 220 1.42 -20.83 23.59
C GLU A 220 2.34 -19.65 23.32
N GLU A 221 3.50 -19.65 23.97
CA GLU A 221 4.56 -18.70 23.69
C GLU A 221 5.20 -19.01 22.33
N ASN A 222 5.58 -17.98 21.58
CA ASN A 222 6.20 -18.12 20.24
C ASN A 222 5.32 -18.85 19.22
N ALA A 223 4.01 -18.64 19.29
CA ALA A 223 3.04 -19.19 18.34
C ALA A 223 2.71 -18.22 17.20
N ARG A 224 2.34 -18.81 16.06
CA ARG A 224 1.83 -18.12 14.87
C ARG A 224 0.41 -18.60 14.60
N ILE A 225 -0.54 -17.68 14.43
CA ILE A 225 -1.94 -17.99 14.12
C ILE A 225 -2.26 -17.38 12.76
N ILE A 226 -2.64 -18.22 11.81
CA ILE A 226 -2.90 -17.85 10.43
C ILE A 226 -4.40 -17.97 10.17
N LEU A 227 -5.02 -16.84 9.85
CA LEU A 227 -6.40 -16.74 9.40
C LEU A 227 -6.41 -16.62 7.88
N GLN A 228 -7.14 -17.49 7.21
CA GLN A 228 -7.29 -17.44 5.76
C GLN A 228 -8.75 -17.57 5.34
N GLY A 229 -9.24 -16.54 4.65
CA GLY A 229 -10.61 -16.42 4.17
C GLY A 229 -10.72 -15.34 3.09
N ASP A 230 -11.67 -15.49 2.17
CA ASP A 230 -11.93 -14.54 1.07
C ASP A 230 -10.73 -14.26 0.14
N GLY A 231 -9.78 -15.21 0.03
CA GLY A 231 -8.54 -15.05 -0.72
C GLY A 231 -7.47 -14.18 -0.02
N GLU A 232 -7.73 -13.76 1.22
CA GLU A 232 -6.83 -12.97 2.04
C GLU A 232 -6.21 -13.84 3.15
N MET A 233 -5.00 -13.47 3.57
CA MET A 233 -4.29 -14.10 4.68
C MET A 233 -3.91 -13.03 5.72
N LEU A 234 -4.25 -13.29 6.98
CA LEU A 234 -3.85 -12.50 8.13
C LEU A 234 -3.14 -13.39 9.13
N GLU A 235 -2.03 -12.91 9.64
CA GLU A 235 -1.18 -13.63 10.57
C GLU A 235 -1.04 -12.86 11.87
N PHE A 236 -1.29 -13.54 12.98
CA PHE A 236 -0.97 -13.07 14.31
C PHE A 236 0.28 -13.79 14.82
N VAL A 237 1.23 -13.00 15.31
CA VAL A 237 2.52 -13.51 15.79
C VAL A 237 2.67 -13.18 17.26
N THR A 238 3.00 -14.19 18.06
CA THR A 238 3.38 -14.05 19.47
C THR A 238 4.85 -14.43 19.66
N GLY A 239 5.48 -13.90 20.70
CA GLY A 239 6.84 -14.25 21.08
C GLY A 239 7.93 -13.61 20.21
N ARG A 240 8.87 -14.41 19.71
CA ARG A 240 9.95 -13.97 18.81
C ARG A 240 9.48 -13.95 17.37
N SER A 241 9.96 -12.98 16.59
CA SER A 241 9.52 -12.76 15.19
C SER A 241 10.17 -13.70 14.16
N ASP A 242 11.23 -14.42 14.54
CA ASP A 242 12.12 -15.15 13.63
C ASP A 242 12.07 -16.68 13.79
N ASN A 243 11.49 -17.19 14.88
CA ASN A 243 11.37 -18.62 15.12
C ASN A 243 10.11 -18.94 15.93
N HIS A 244 9.17 -19.65 15.30
CA HIS A 244 7.91 -20.04 15.93
C HIS A 244 7.86 -21.55 16.11
N THR A 245 7.58 -21.99 17.33
CA THR A 245 7.52 -23.41 17.69
C THR A 245 6.17 -24.04 17.39
N THR A 246 5.13 -23.25 17.13
CA THR A 246 3.79 -23.78 16.84
C THR A 246 3.03 -22.88 15.87
N GLN A 247 2.35 -23.51 14.91
CA GLN A 247 1.51 -22.83 13.94
C GLN A 247 0.06 -23.34 14.04
N TYR A 248 -0.87 -22.40 14.07
CA TYR A 248 -2.30 -22.65 14.07
C TYR A 248 -2.91 -22.09 12.80
N PHE A 249 -3.72 -22.89 12.12
CA PHE A 249 -4.40 -22.47 10.91
C PHE A 249 -5.92 -22.51 11.10
N ILE A 250 -6.58 -21.40 10.76
CA ILE A 250 -8.04 -21.28 10.83
C ILE A 250 -8.54 -20.93 9.43
N PHE A 251 -9.14 -21.92 8.77
CA PHE A 251 -9.66 -21.81 7.40
C PHE A 251 -11.19 -21.79 7.39
N THR A 252 -11.76 -20.99 6.51
CA THR A 252 -13.21 -20.90 6.31
C THR A 252 -13.67 -21.31 4.93
N ASP A 253 -12.75 -21.46 3.97
CA ASP A 253 -13.09 -21.98 2.66
C ASP A 253 -13.55 -23.45 2.75
N ALA A 254 -14.50 -23.84 1.89
CA ALA A 254 -15.11 -25.17 1.94
C ALA A 254 -14.13 -26.31 1.57
N GLN A 255 -12.98 -25.99 0.96
CA GLN A 255 -11.99 -26.97 0.52
C GLN A 255 -10.96 -27.28 1.62
N ASN A 256 -10.66 -26.33 2.50
CA ASN A 256 -9.61 -26.38 3.51
C ASN A 256 -10.13 -26.47 4.95
N LYS A 257 -11.46 -26.46 5.16
CA LYS A 257 -12.06 -26.68 6.49
C LYS A 257 -11.58 -27.97 7.16
N ALA A 258 -11.34 -29.04 6.39
CA ALA A 258 -10.81 -30.31 6.90
C ALA A 258 -9.35 -30.21 7.43
N HIS A 259 -8.63 -29.15 7.06
CA HIS A 259 -7.22 -28.91 7.40
C HIS A 259 -7.03 -27.85 8.50
N SER A 260 -8.11 -27.36 9.12
CA SER A 260 -7.99 -26.50 10.31
C SER A 260 -7.47 -27.33 11.48
N GLN A 261 -6.15 -27.39 11.63
CA GLN A 261 -5.45 -28.18 12.65
C GLN A 261 -4.27 -27.39 13.22
N ARG A 262 -3.90 -27.74 14.45
CA ARG A 262 -2.62 -27.35 15.03
C ARG A 262 -1.52 -28.16 14.33
N VAL A 263 -0.56 -27.48 13.71
CA VAL A 263 0.60 -28.12 13.09
C VAL A 263 1.82 -27.80 13.97
N GLN A 264 2.34 -28.82 14.66
CA GLN A 264 3.66 -28.78 15.29
C GLN A 264 4.66 -29.35 14.26
N ASP A 265 5.72 -28.61 13.96
CA ASP A 265 6.87 -29.03 13.13
C ASP A 265 6.51 -29.89 11.91
N MET A 266 5.99 -29.24 10.87
CA MET A 266 5.96 -29.83 9.52
C MET A 266 7.01 -29.10 8.70
N ASP A 267 8.07 -29.84 8.31
CA ASP A 267 9.02 -29.42 7.29
C ASP A 267 8.25 -28.77 6.14
N LEU A 268 8.52 -27.48 5.93
CA LEU A 268 7.82 -26.63 4.97
C LEU A 268 7.87 -27.29 3.60
N TRP A 269 6.70 -27.54 3.02
CA TRP A 269 6.54 -27.93 1.63
C TRP A 269 7.23 -26.88 0.75
N GLU A 270 8.41 -27.23 0.23
CA GLU A 270 8.97 -26.62 -0.98
C GLU A 270 8.03 -26.99 -2.13
N TYR A 271 7.27 -26.01 -2.61
CA TYR A 271 6.63 -26.11 -3.91
C TYR A 271 7.59 -25.47 -4.93
N ASP A 272 8.09 -26.30 -5.84
CA ASP A 272 8.76 -25.90 -7.09
C ASP A 272 7.90 -24.93 -7.94
#